data_AF-A0A925ZCK3-F1
#
_entry.id   AF-A0A925ZCK3-F1
#
_cell.length_a   1.000
_cell.length_b   1.000
_cell.length_c   1.000
_cell.angle_alpha   90.00
_cell.angle_beta   90.00
_cell.angle_gamma   90.00
#
_symmetry.space_group_name_H-M   'P 1'
#
loop_
_entity.id
_entity.type
_entity.pdbx_description
1 polymer ?
#
loop_
_entity_poly.entity_id
_entity_poly.type
_entity_poly.pdbx_seq_one_letter_code
_entity_poly.pdbx_strand_id
1 'polypeptide(L)'
;MSLYKDWTDMVVEYVKTKGEAAFWEEYSLVETQVYSKVLANHEKSIKGVFSELAKEYAVSNIFLMGFLDGVNDSLVETLDLETIEENTELDLKVDFEKLYFNMLDAKADYLYGLSQWEGIFSKEKRTEITTEWKNSKTVVNEIKIGRNEPCPCGSGKKYKKCCGAA
;
A
#
# COMPACT_ATOMS: atom_id res chain seq x y z
N MET A 1 4.39 21.68 17.32
CA MET A 1 4.80 20.35 16.81
C MET A 1 4.17 20.21 15.44
N SER A 2 4.79 19.50 14.49
CA SER A 2 4.20 19.31 13.17
C SER A 2 3.06 18.28 13.26
N LEU A 3 2.08 18.39 12.36
CA LEU A 3 0.97 17.43 12.29
C LEU A 3 1.46 15.99 12.10
N TYR A 4 2.51 15.82 11.28
CA TYR A 4 3.14 14.52 11.06
C TYR A 4 3.78 13.95 12.35
N LYS A 5 4.44 14.80 13.14
CA LYS A 5 4.98 14.38 14.43
C LYS A 5 3.86 13.97 15.39
N ASP A 6 2.80 14.77 15.47
CA ASP A 6 1.66 14.47 16.34
C ASP A 6 0.99 13.13 15.95
N TRP A 7 0.90 12.84 14.64
CA TRP A 7 0.49 11.53 14.12
C TRP A 7 1.43 10.41 14.59
N THR A 8 2.74 10.52 14.34
CA THR A 8 3.70 9.46 14.72
C THR A 8 3.74 9.22 16.23
N ASP A 9 3.72 10.29 17.04
CA ASP A 9 3.74 10.19 18.50
C ASP A 9 2.45 9.53 19.02
N MET A 10 1.30 9.84 18.41
CA MET A 10 0.02 9.18 18.72
C MET A 10 0.07 7.69 18.41
N VAL A 11 0.55 7.29 17.23
CA VAL A 11 0.68 5.86 16.86
C VAL A 11 1.60 5.13 17.83
N VAL A 12 2.78 5.69 18.12
CA VAL A 12 3.76 5.10 19.04
C VAL A 12 3.16 4.89 20.43
N GLU A 13 2.51 5.92 21.00
CA GLU A 13 1.91 5.80 22.33
C GLU A 13 0.68 4.88 22.33
N TYR A 14 -0.12 4.86 21.27
CA TYR A 14 -1.24 3.94 21.12
C TYR A 14 -0.75 2.48 21.12
N VAL A 15 0.19 2.15 20.23
CA VAL A 15 0.75 0.80 20.09
C VAL A 15 1.41 0.35 21.40
N LYS A 16 2.13 1.24 22.08
CA LYS A 16 2.76 0.96 23.38
C LYS A 16 1.75 0.69 24.49
N THR A 17 0.59 1.35 24.49
CA THR A 17 -0.40 1.25 25.58
C THR A 17 -1.48 0.21 25.34
N LYS A 18 -1.94 0.06 24.10
CA LYS A 18 -3.06 -0.80 23.71
C LYS A 18 -2.67 -1.95 22.76
N GLY A 19 -1.49 -1.88 22.14
CA GLY A 19 -0.99 -2.87 21.18
C GLY A 19 -1.29 -2.50 19.73
N GLU A 20 -0.49 -3.08 18.83
CA GLU A 20 -0.56 -2.85 17.38
C GLU A 20 -1.89 -3.33 16.76
N ALA A 21 -2.41 -4.48 17.19
CA ALA A 21 -3.66 -5.02 16.66
C ALA A 21 -4.86 -4.08 16.94
N ALA A 22 -4.94 -3.50 18.13
CA ALA A 22 -6.01 -2.57 18.50
C ALA A 22 -5.91 -1.26 17.70
N PHE A 23 -4.69 -0.79 17.44
CA PHE A 23 -4.47 0.38 16.58
C PHE A 23 -5.01 0.12 15.18
N TRP A 24 -4.63 -0.99 14.55
CA TRP A 24 -5.09 -1.32 13.20
C TRP A 24 -6.59 -1.59 13.13
N GLU A 25 -7.20 -2.15 14.17
CA GLU A 25 -8.66 -2.32 14.25
C GLU A 25 -9.38 -0.97 14.18
N GLU A 26 -8.92 0.04 14.92
CA GLU A 26 -9.53 1.39 14.89
C GLU A 26 -9.16 2.15 13.61
N TYR A 27 -7.88 2.15 13.22
CA TYR A 27 -7.38 2.95 12.12
C TYR A 27 -7.89 2.45 10.76
N SER A 28 -7.99 1.14 10.56
CA SER A 28 -8.51 0.57 9.29
C SER A 28 -9.94 1.03 8.99
N LEU A 29 -10.79 1.25 10.00
CA LEU A 29 -12.14 1.78 9.82
C LEU A 29 -12.11 3.22 9.30
N VAL A 30 -11.22 4.04 9.87
CA VAL A 30 -11.03 5.43 9.46
C VAL A 30 -10.49 5.50 8.04
N GLU A 31 -9.45 4.72 7.75
CA GLU A 31 -8.82 4.66 6.44
C GLU A 31 -9.81 4.16 5.37
N THR A 32 -10.59 3.13 5.69
CA THR A 32 -11.68 2.62 4.84
C THR A 32 -12.70 3.71 4.52
N GLN A 33 -13.12 4.51 5.51
CA GLN A 33 -14.06 5.60 5.31
C GLN A 33 -13.51 6.67 4.34
N VAL A 34 -12.24 7.04 4.49
CA VAL A 34 -11.59 8.03 3.61
C VAL A 34 -11.46 7.47 2.21
N TYR A 35 -10.84 6.30 2.02
CA TYR A 35 -10.67 5.70 0.70
C TYR A 35 -12.01 5.39 0.01
N SER A 36 -13.02 4.96 0.76
CA SER A 36 -14.38 4.78 0.23
C SER A 36 -14.89 6.04 -0.47
N LYS A 37 -14.72 7.21 0.16
CA LYS A 37 -15.12 8.50 -0.43
C LYS A 37 -14.23 8.91 -1.60
N VAL A 38 -12.90 8.80 -1.44
CA VAL A 38 -11.93 9.12 -2.48
C VAL A 38 -12.17 8.32 -3.76
N LEU A 39 -12.33 7.00 -3.63
CA LEU A 39 -12.53 6.11 -4.76
C LEU A 39 -13.91 6.31 -5.40
N ALA A 40 -14.96 6.59 -4.62
CA ALA A 40 -16.31 6.84 -5.14
C ALA A 40 -16.41 8.09 -6.02
N ASN A 41 -15.53 9.07 -5.83
CA ASN A 41 -15.48 10.26 -6.68
C ASN A 41 -14.93 9.95 -8.09
N HIS A 42 -14.23 8.82 -8.27
CA HIS A 42 -13.53 8.44 -9.50
C HIS A 42 -12.54 9.48 -10.05
N GLU A 43 -12.22 10.50 -9.25
CA GLU A 43 -11.28 11.55 -9.59
C GLU A 43 -9.87 11.15 -9.12
N LYS A 44 -8.90 11.33 -10.00
CA LYS A 44 -7.48 11.05 -9.70
C LYS A 44 -6.82 12.16 -8.89
N SER A 45 -7.52 13.24 -8.58
CA SER A 45 -6.97 14.42 -7.91
C SER A 45 -7.86 14.81 -6.74
N ILE A 46 -7.26 14.94 -5.56
CA ILE A 46 -7.93 15.47 -4.37
C ILE A 46 -7.33 16.85 -4.12
N LYS A 47 -8.16 17.88 -4.16
CA LYS A 47 -7.74 19.27 -3.96
C LYS A 47 -8.46 19.87 -2.79
N GLY A 48 -7.74 20.59 -1.95
CA GLY A 48 -8.35 21.31 -0.85
C GLY A 48 -7.35 21.73 0.22
N VAL A 49 -7.84 22.48 1.19
CA VAL A 49 -7.07 22.83 2.39
C VAL A 49 -7.11 21.65 3.34
N PHE A 50 -5.98 21.28 3.95
CA PHE A 50 -5.87 20.11 4.83
C PHE A 50 -6.98 20.02 5.88
N SER A 51 -7.21 21.10 6.65
CA SER A 51 -8.25 21.14 7.69
C SER A 51 -9.67 21.02 7.16
N GLU A 52 -9.94 21.49 5.94
CA GLU A 52 -11.24 21.35 5.30
C GLU A 52 -11.46 19.92 4.78
N LEU A 53 -10.43 19.30 4.21
CA LEU A 53 -10.46 17.89 3.82
C LEU A 53 -10.73 16.99 5.04
N ALA A 54 -10.14 17.30 6.21
CA ALA A 54 -10.38 16.51 7.42
C ALA A 54 -11.87 16.53 7.81
N LYS A 55 -12.50 17.71 7.73
CA LYS A 55 -13.94 17.89 7.98
C LYS A 55 -14.80 17.20 6.92
N GLU A 56 -14.45 17.33 5.65
CA GLU A 56 -15.17 16.70 4.52
C GLU A 56 -15.18 15.17 4.65
N TYR A 57 -14.03 14.59 4.97
CA TYR A 57 -13.92 13.16 5.21
C TYR A 57 -14.51 12.73 6.56
N ALA A 58 -14.84 13.67 7.44
CA ALA A 58 -15.34 13.46 8.80
C ALA A 58 -14.36 12.67 9.68
N VAL A 59 -13.08 13.08 9.63
CA VAL A 59 -11.97 12.51 10.40
C VAL A 59 -11.22 13.63 11.12
N SER A 60 -10.41 13.29 12.14
CA SER A 60 -9.57 14.28 12.81
C SER A 60 -8.36 14.65 11.96
N ASN A 61 -7.74 15.81 12.24
CA ASN A 61 -6.47 16.21 11.60
C ASN A 61 -5.40 15.12 11.74
N ILE A 62 -5.30 14.50 12.92
CA ILE A 62 -4.33 13.42 13.18
C ILE A 62 -4.58 12.21 12.27
N PHE A 63 -5.83 11.78 12.11
CA PHE A 63 -6.13 10.63 11.24
C PHE A 63 -6.09 10.96 9.75
N LEU A 64 -6.40 12.20 9.35
CA LEU A 64 -6.15 12.63 7.98
C LEU A 64 -4.65 12.63 7.68
N MET A 65 -3.82 13.00 8.65
CA MET A 65 -2.37 12.93 8.49
C MET A 65 -1.89 11.50 8.29
N GLY A 66 -2.44 10.53 9.02
CA GLY A 66 -2.18 9.11 8.75
C GLY A 66 -2.59 8.67 7.35
N PHE A 67 -3.74 9.16 6.86
CA PHE A 67 -4.16 8.89 5.48
C PHE A 67 -3.17 9.47 4.47
N LEU A 68 -2.69 10.71 4.69
CA LEU A 68 -1.68 11.32 3.82
C LEU A 68 -0.37 10.54 3.85
N ASP A 69 0.06 10.05 5.01
CA ASP A 69 1.23 9.20 5.19
C ASP A 69 1.10 7.92 4.34
N GLY A 70 -0.01 7.19 4.46
CA GLY A 70 -0.25 5.97 3.68
C GLY A 70 -0.42 6.21 2.17
N VAL A 71 -1.11 7.27 1.75
CA VAL A 71 -1.35 7.54 0.33
C VAL A 71 -0.12 8.13 -0.37
N ASN A 72 0.85 8.70 0.36
CA ASN A 72 2.00 9.42 -0.20
C ASN A 72 2.78 8.58 -1.21
N ASP A 73 3.02 7.30 -0.86
CA ASP A 73 3.72 6.34 -1.71
C ASP A 73 2.96 6.01 -3.00
N SER A 74 1.69 6.38 -3.07
CA SER A 74 0.80 6.14 -4.21
C SER A 74 0.50 7.43 -5.00
N LEU A 75 1.07 8.57 -4.61
CA LEU A 75 0.96 9.80 -5.36
C LEU A 75 1.89 9.81 -6.57
N VAL A 76 1.48 10.57 -7.59
CA VAL A 76 2.32 10.88 -8.76
C VAL A 76 3.51 11.75 -8.35
N GLU A 77 3.26 12.71 -7.45
CA GLU A 77 4.27 13.58 -6.84
C GLU A 77 4.18 13.39 -5.32
N THR A 78 5.27 12.95 -4.70
CA THR A 78 5.33 12.72 -3.25
C THR A 78 5.33 14.04 -2.51
N LEU A 79 4.64 14.09 -1.38
CA LEU A 79 4.60 15.21 -0.46
C LEU A 79 5.70 15.10 0.60
N ASP A 80 6.17 16.27 1.03
CA ASP A 80 6.96 16.41 2.25
C ASP A 80 6.01 16.59 3.45
N LEU A 81 5.71 15.47 4.12
CA LEU A 81 4.75 15.41 5.23
C LEU A 81 5.16 16.28 6.43
N GLU A 82 6.46 16.56 6.60
CA GLU A 82 6.94 17.38 7.73
C GLU A 82 6.53 18.85 7.59
N THR A 83 6.24 19.30 6.36
CA THR A 83 5.90 20.69 6.03
C THR A 83 4.40 20.97 6.05
N ILE A 84 3.56 19.95 6.26
CA ILE A 84 2.10 20.09 6.20
C ILE A 84 1.58 20.71 7.50
N GLU A 85 0.81 21.79 7.32
CA GLU A 85 0.09 22.52 8.36
C GLU A 85 -1.42 22.49 8.06
N GLU A 86 -2.24 22.92 9.03
CA GLU A 86 -3.71 22.82 8.93
C GLU A 86 -4.31 23.62 7.77
N ASN A 87 -3.66 24.71 7.38
CA ASN A 87 -4.07 25.62 6.30
C ASN A 87 -3.30 25.38 4.99
N THR A 88 -2.50 24.32 4.89
CA THR A 88 -1.79 23.99 3.67
C THR A 88 -2.77 23.58 2.56
N GLU A 89 -2.63 24.18 1.38
CA GLU A 89 -3.34 23.76 0.17
C GLU A 89 -2.69 22.51 -0.41
N LEU A 90 -3.50 21.49 -0.68
CA LEU A 90 -3.07 20.20 -1.21
C LEU A 90 -3.63 19.99 -2.61
N ASP A 91 -2.81 19.40 -3.48
CA ASP A 91 -3.20 18.85 -4.78
C ASP A 91 -2.63 17.42 -4.88
N LEU A 92 -3.38 16.45 -4.37
CA LEU A 92 -2.97 15.05 -4.29
C LEU A 92 -3.37 14.34 -5.59
N LYS A 93 -2.41 14.09 -6.47
CA LYS A 93 -2.64 13.28 -7.67
C LYS A 93 -2.36 11.82 -7.36
N VAL A 94 -3.42 11.02 -7.24
CA VAL A 94 -3.34 9.60 -6.88
C VAL A 94 -3.17 8.77 -8.14
N ASP A 95 -2.13 7.94 -8.18
CA ASP A 95 -2.00 6.87 -9.17
C ASP A 95 -2.76 5.65 -8.66
N PHE A 96 -3.93 5.38 -9.24
CA PHE A 96 -4.77 4.26 -8.79
C PHE A 96 -4.17 2.88 -9.02
N GLU A 97 -3.35 2.67 -10.06
CA GLU A 97 -2.71 1.36 -10.28
C GLU A 97 -1.63 1.15 -9.22
N LYS A 98 -0.82 2.19 -8.95
CA LYS A 98 0.18 2.18 -7.87
C LYS A 98 -0.47 2.02 -6.50
N LEU A 99 -1.56 2.74 -6.24
CA LEU A 99 -2.33 2.62 -5.00
C LEU A 99 -2.83 1.20 -4.78
N TYR A 100 -3.47 0.60 -5.79
CA TYR A 100 -3.97 -0.77 -5.69
C TYR A 100 -2.82 -1.78 -5.45
N PHE A 101 -1.69 -1.60 -6.14
CA PHE A 101 -0.50 -2.42 -5.94
C PHE A 101 0.07 -2.29 -4.52
N ASN A 102 0.15 -1.06 -3.99
CA ASN A 102 0.64 -0.80 -2.63
C ASN A 102 -0.30 -1.38 -1.56
N MET A 103 -1.62 -1.31 -1.77
CA MET A 103 -2.59 -1.96 -0.88
C MET A 103 -2.43 -3.49 -0.86
N LEU A 104 -2.12 -4.12 -1.99
CA LEU A 104 -1.78 -5.55 -2.02
C LEU A 104 -0.49 -5.84 -1.25
N ASP A 105 0.53 -4.97 -1.40
CA ASP A 105 1.81 -5.13 -0.72
C ASP A 105 1.70 -5.01 0.81
N ALA A 106 0.93 -4.02 1.26
CA ALA A 106 0.58 -3.80 2.65
C ALA A 106 -0.40 -4.86 3.20
N LYS A 107 -0.92 -5.76 2.35
CA LYS A 107 -1.95 -6.75 2.68
C LYS A 107 -3.23 -6.13 3.25
N ALA A 108 -3.59 -4.93 2.79
CA ALA A 108 -4.77 -4.18 3.23
C ALA A 108 -6.03 -4.64 2.47
N ASP A 109 -6.51 -5.85 2.77
CA ASP A 109 -7.67 -6.47 2.11
C ASP A 109 -8.96 -5.67 2.26
N TYR A 110 -9.10 -4.95 3.38
CA TYR A 110 -10.19 -4.01 3.62
C TYR A 110 -10.20 -2.81 2.66
N LEU A 111 -9.07 -2.48 1.99
CA LEU A 111 -8.98 -1.38 1.02
C LEU A 111 -9.05 -1.85 -0.43
N TYR A 112 -8.24 -2.83 -0.83
CA TYR A 112 -8.26 -3.32 -2.22
C TYR A 112 -9.53 -4.14 -2.54
N GLY A 113 -10.26 -4.58 -1.51
CA GLY A 113 -11.56 -5.25 -1.64
C GLY A 113 -12.77 -4.32 -1.79
N LEU A 114 -12.59 -3.00 -1.72
CA LEU A 114 -13.70 -2.04 -1.78
C LEU A 114 -14.46 -2.10 -3.11
N SER A 115 -15.80 -2.04 -3.03
CA SER A 115 -16.68 -2.07 -4.21
C SER A 115 -16.46 -0.88 -5.16
N GLN A 116 -15.99 0.24 -4.62
CA GLN A 116 -15.75 1.50 -5.33
C GLN A 116 -14.68 1.34 -6.41
N TRP A 117 -13.79 0.36 -6.28
CA TRP A 117 -12.85 0.00 -7.34
C TRP A 117 -13.53 -0.41 -8.63
N GLU A 118 -14.78 -0.88 -8.60
CA GLU A 118 -15.54 -1.25 -9.81
C GLU A 118 -15.80 -0.07 -10.75
N GLY A 119 -15.84 1.15 -10.22
CA GLY A 119 -15.97 2.37 -11.03
C GLY A 119 -14.63 2.86 -11.61
N ILE A 120 -13.50 2.34 -11.12
CA ILE A 120 -12.15 2.74 -11.55
C ILE A 120 -11.52 1.68 -12.45
N PHE A 121 -11.55 0.42 -12.01
CA PHE A 121 -10.98 -0.73 -12.70
C PHE A 121 -12.02 -1.83 -12.89
N SER A 122 -12.03 -2.40 -14.10
CA SER A 122 -12.78 -3.61 -14.35
C SER A 122 -12.25 -4.76 -13.47
N LYS A 123 -13.06 -5.81 -13.33
CA LYS A 123 -12.65 -7.03 -12.62
C LYS A 123 -11.41 -7.67 -13.26
N GLU A 124 -11.32 -7.62 -14.58
CA GLU A 124 -10.19 -8.14 -15.35
C GLU A 124 -8.92 -7.36 -15.03
N LYS A 125 -8.98 -6.01 -15.05
CA LYS A 125 -7.82 -5.16 -14.73
C LYS A 125 -7.33 -5.36 -13.29
N ARG A 126 -8.23 -5.49 -12.30
CA ARG A 126 -7.85 -5.82 -10.92
C ARG A 126 -7.16 -7.19 -10.80
N THR A 127 -7.63 -8.16 -11.58
CA THR A 127 -7.03 -9.50 -11.63
C THR A 127 -5.64 -9.45 -12.27
N GLU A 128 -5.47 -8.66 -13.32
CA GLU A 128 -4.17 -8.41 -13.97
C GLU A 128 -3.17 -7.82 -12.98
N ILE A 129 -3.49 -6.69 -12.33
CA ILE A 129 -2.62 -6.03 -11.34
C ILE A 129 -2.25 -7.00 -10.21
N THR A 130 -3.22 -7.78 -9.71
CA THR A 130 -2.98 -8.78 -8.65
C THR A 130 -2.03 -9.88 -9.12
N THR A 131 -2.13 -10.29 -10.39
CA THR A 131 -1.25 -11.30 -10.98
C THR A 131 0.16 -10.75 -11.16
N GLU A 132 0.29 -9.52 -11.65
CA GLU A 132 1.57 -8.83 -11.78
C GLU A 132 2.27 -8.68 -10.43
N TRP A 133 1.53 -8.25 -9.40
CA TRP A 133 2.03 -8.19 -8.03
C TRP A 133 2.53 -9.57 -7.54
N LYS A 134 1.74 -10.64 -7.72
CA LYS A 134 2.17 -12.01 -7.35
C LYS A 134 3.44 -12.45 -8.09
N ASN A 135 3.53 -12.13 -9.37
CA ASN A 135 4.70 -12.44 -10.19
C ASN A 135 5.93 -11.66 -9.70
N SER A 136 5.77 -10.38 -9.32
CA SER A 136 6.85 -9.56 -8.76
C SER A 136 7.44 -10.12 -7.47
N LYS A 137 6.63 -10.84 -6.67
CA LYS A 137 7.07 -11.48 -5.41
C LYS A 137 7.60 -12.89 -5.60
N THR A 138 7.41 -13.48 -6.78
CA THR A 138 7.83 -14.86 -7.07
C THR A 138 9.21 -14.87 -7.70
N VAL A 139 10.21 -15.40 -6.99
CA VAL A 139 11.53 -15.65 -7.56
C VAL A 139 11.46 -16.91 -8.43
N VAL A 140 11.53 -16.72 -9.75
CA VAL A 140 11.60 -17.83 -10.69
C VAL A 140 13.06 -18.22 -10.90
N ASN A 141 13.43 -19.43 -10.49
CA ASN A 141 14.71 -20.01 -10.87
C ASN A 141 14.71 -20.27 -12.39
N GLU A 142 15.42 -19.44 -13.15
CA GLU A 142 15.54 -19.57 -14.61
C GLU A 142 16.17 -20.90 -15.01
N ILE A 143 17.15 -21.37 -14.23
CA ILE A 143 17.82 -22.65 -14.45
C ILE A 143 17.06 -23.75 -13.71
N LYS A 144 16.06 -24.32 -14.37
CA LYS A 144 15.45 -25.59 -13.94
C LYS A 144 16.32 -26.75 -14.39
N ILE A 145 17.42 -26.99 -13.68
CA ILE A 145 18.24 -28.17 -13.96
C ILE A 145 17.48 -29.45 -13.59
N GLY A 146 17.23 -30.28 -14.59
CA GLY A 146 16.62 -31.57 -14.43
C GLY A 146 17.50 -32.48 -13.57
N ARG A 147 16.86 -33.27 -12.70
CA ARG A 147 17.53 -34.20 -11.77
C ARG A 147 18.57 -35.12 -12.45
N ASN A 148 18.37 -35.48 -13.73
CA ASN A 148 19.28 -36.34 -14.50
C ASN A 148 20.25 -35.59 -15.44
N GLU A 149 20.15 -34.27 -15.57
CA GLU A 149 21.01 -33.47 -16.47
C GLU A 149 22.44 -33.33 -15.93
N PRO A 150 23.44 -33.04 -16.79
CA PRO A 150 24.81 -32.78 -16.36
C PRO A 150 24.88 -31.65 -15.32
N CYS A 151 25.61 -31.89 -14.23
CA CYS A 151 25.73 -30.94 -13.13
C CYS A 151 26.58 -29.72 -13.56
N PRO A 152 26.14 -28.47 -13.28
CA PRO A 152 26.75 -27.26 -13.85
C PRO A 152 28.04 -26.87 -13.12
N CYS A 153 28.40 -27.55 -12.03
CA CYS A 153 29.68 -27.38 -11.33
C CYS A 153 30.88 -28.00 -12.05
N GLY A 154 30.70 -28.54 -13.25
CA GLY A 154 31.78 -29.14 -14.05
C GLY A 154 32.22 -30.54 -13.60
N SER A 155 31.50 -31.18 -12.68
CA SER A 155 31.87 -32.51 -12.16
C SER A 155 31.66 -33.67 -13.13
N GLY A 156 30.96 -33.44 -14.26
CA GLY A 156 30.58 -34.48 -15.22
C GLY A 156 29.51 -35.46 -14.72
N LYS A 157 29.02 -35.32 -13.48
CA LYS A 157 27.98 -36.18 -12.89
C LYS A 157 26.58 -35.64 -13.20
N LYS A 158 25.55 -36.50 -13.13
CA LYS A 158 24.14 -36.05 -13.14
C LYS A 158 23.88 -35.17 -11.91
N TYR A 159 23.04 -34.13 -12.04
CA TYR A 159 22.75 -33.16 -10.97
C TYR A 159 22.38 -33.83 -9.64
N LYS A 160 21.50 -34.84 -9.67
CA LYS A 160 21.11 -35.65 -8.49
C LYS A 160 22.20 -36.44 -7.79
N LYS A 161 23.35 -36.63 -8.44
CA LYS A 161 24.51 -37.35 -7.91
C LYS A 161 25.67 -36.39 -7.57
N CYS A 162 25.40 -35.08 -7.56
CA CYS A 162 26.39 -34.03 -7.30
C CYS A 162 25.74 -32.88 -6.53
N CYS A 163 25.65 -31.66 -7.07
CA CYS A 163 25.12 -30.50 -6.35
C CYS A 163 23.65 -30.60 -5.93
N GLY A 164 22.87 -31.51 -6.55
CA GLY A 164 21.50 -31.84 -6.16
C GLY A 164 21.38 -33.15 -5.38
N ALA A 165 22.49 -33.70 -4.87
CA ALA A 165 22.46 -34.81 -3.93
C ALA A 165 22.19 -34.24 -2.53
N ALA A 166 20.93 -34.30 -2.11
CA ALA A 166 20.57 -34.27 -0.69
C ALA A 166 20.81 -35.66 -0.08
#